data_AF-A0AAD7FKF3-F1
#
_entry.id   AF-A0AAD7FKF3-F1
#
_cell.length_a   1.000
_cell.length_b   1.000
_cell.length_c   1.000
_cell.angle_alpha   90.00
_cell.angle_beta   90.00
_cell.angle_gamma   90.00
#
_symmetry.space_group_name_H-M   'P 1'
#
loop_
_entity.id
_entity.type
_entity.pdbx_description
1 polymer ?
#
loop_
_entity_poly.entity_id
_entity_poly.type
_entity_poly.pdbx_seq_one_letter_code
_entity_poly.pdbx_strand_id
1 'polypeptide(L)'
;AEVPSLIILEIIHRMIRFDEELVFDCNGLLVTLRLRGIIYGGQGHFTSKFIDRNGVVWFHDGITTGRRCTRETELTSLADMMSLHG
;
A
#
# COMPACT_ATOMS: atom_id res chain seq x y z
N ALA A 1 -3.31 -23.98 -9.98
CA ALA A 1 -2.69 -22.68 -10.30
C ALA A 1 -1.72 -22.31 -9.17
N GLU A 2 -0.68 -21.52 -9.46
CA GLU A 2 0.28 -21.07 -8.45
C GLU A 2 -0.32 -19.92 -7.60
N VAL A 3 0.03 -19.87 -6.32
CA VAL A 3 -0.39 -18.79 -5.43
C VAL A 3 0.48 -17.56 -5.69
N PRO A 4 -0.10 -16.38 -6.04
CA PRO A 4 0.70 -15.19 -6.29
C PRO A 4 1.30 -14.66 -4.99
N SER A 5 2.57 -14.28 -5.03
CA SER A 5 3.25 -13.60 -3.92
C SER A 5 2.95 -12.10 -3.85
N LEU A 6 2.37 -11.53 -4.91
CA LEU A 6 1.99 -10.12 -5.02
C LEU A 6 0.74 -9.98 -5.89
N ILE A 7 -0.22 -9.17 -5.42
CA ILE A 7 -1.38 -8.75 -6.19
C ILE A 7 -1.38 -7.22 -6.23
N ILE A 8 -1.62 -6.66 -7.42
CA ILE A 8 -1.82 -5.22 -7.63
C ILE A 8 -3.29 -5.02 -8.00
N LEU A 9 -3.98 -4.19 -7.22
CA LEU A 9 -5.36 -3.81 -7.47
C LEU A 9 -5.41 -2.35 -7.89
N GLU A 10 -5.77 -2.09 -9.14
CA GLU A 10 -6.08 -0.73 -9.61
C GLU A 10 -7.53 -0.41 -9.26
N ILE A 11 -7.75 0.70 -8.55
CA ILE A 11 -9.09 1.12 -8.14
C ILE A 11 -9.31 2.57 -8.54
N ILE A 12 -10.27 2.78 -9.44
CA ILE A 12 -10.67 4.12 -9.91
C ILE A 12 -11.86 4.59 -9.07
N HIS A 13 -11.60 4.92 -7.80
CA HIS A 13 -12.63 5.42 -6.89
C HIS A 13 -12.03 6.33 -5.80
N ARG A 14 -12.82 7.29 -5.29
CA ARG A 14 -12.35 8.30 -4.32
C ARG A 14 -12.53 7.91 -2.86
N MET A 15 -13.49 7.04 -2.58
CA MET A 15 -13.83 6.60 -1.22
C MET A 15 -13.73 5.08 -1.18
N ILE A 16 -12.54 4.58 -0.88
CA ILE A 16 -12.28 3.15 -0.79
C ILE A 16 -12.02 2.85 0.69
N ARG A 17 -12.67 1.79 1.18
CA ARG A 17 -12.28 1.14 2.42
C ARG A 17 -11.69 -0.21 2.02
N PHE A 18 -10.56 -0.54 2.61
CA PHE A 18 -9.89 -1.81 2.40
C PHE A 18 -9.39 -2.30 3.75
N ASP A 19 -9.23 -3.61 3.85
CA ASP A 19 -8.69 -4.25 5.03
C ASP A 19 -7.18 -4.42 4.88
N GLU A 20 -6.48 -4.66 5.98
CA GLU A 20 -5.03 -4.94 5.98
C GLU A 20 -4.70 -6.28 5.30
N GLU A 21 -5.67 -7.19 5.24
CA GLU A 21 -5.54 -8.54 4.72
C GLU A 21 -6.52 -8.78 3.56
N LEU A 22 -5.99 -9.33 2.46
CA LEU A 22 -6.78 -9.85 1.35
C LEU A 22 -6.80 -11.38 1.45
N VAL A 23 -7.98 -11.95 1.69
CA VAL A 23 -8.18 -13.38 1.84
C VAL A 23 -8.94 -13.92 0.63
N PHE A 24 -8.42 -14.97 -0.01
CA PHE A 24 -9.06 -15.60 -1.17
C PHE A 24 -8.74 -17.10 -1.26
N ASP A 25 -9.64 -17.85 -1.89
CA ASP A 25 -9.39 -19.26 -2.22
C ASP A 25 -8.54 -19.37 -3.49
N CYS A 26 -7.51 -20.23 -3.44
CA CYS A 26 -6.73 -20.63 -4.60
C CYS A 26 -6.72 -22.17 -4.69
N ASN A 27 -7.72 -22.73 -5.38
CA ASN A 27 -7.86 -24.17 -5.59
C ASN A 27 -8.01 -24.96 -4.28
N GLY A 28 -8.85 -24.49 -3.36
CA GLY A 28 -9.08 -25.14 -2.07
C GLY A 28 -8.04 -24.78 -1.00
N LEU A 29 -7.06 -23.94 -1.31
CA LEU A 29 -6.15 -23.34 -0.34
C LEU A 29 -6.59 -21.92 -0.03
N LEU A 30 -6.90 -21.64 1.23
CA LEU A 30 -7.14 -20.28 1.71
C LEU A 30 -5.80 -19.53 1.78
N VAL A 31 -5.67 -18.48 0.98
CA VAL A 31 -4.48 -17.63 0.90
C VAL A 31 -4.79 -16.30 1.56
N THR A 32 -3.88 -15.83 2.41
CA THR A 32 -3.90 -14.49 2.99
C THR A 32 -2.72 -13.69 2.49
N LEU A 33 -2.98 -12.55 1.87
CA LEU A 33 -1.98 -11.54 1.53
C LEU A 33 -2.16 -10.32 2.43
N ARG A 34 -1.05 -9.69 2.81
CA ARG A 34 -1.06 -8.44 3.60
C ARG A 34 -0.75 -7.25 2.72
N LEU A 35 -1.43 -6.14 2.97
CA LEU A 35 -1.13 -4.88 2.32
C LEU A 35 0.34 -4.49 2.55
N ARG A 36 1.02 -4.14 1.47
CA ARG A 36 2.44 -3.74 1.51
C ARG A 36 2.74 -2.36 0.95
N GLY A 37 1.81 -1.77 0.21
CA GLY A 37 1.95 -0.41 -0.26
C GLY A 37 0.69 0.09 -0.93
N ILE A 38 0.61 1.41 -1.05
CA ILE A 38 -0.47 2.12 -1.72
C ILE A 38 0.16 3.19 -2.62
N ILE A 39 -0.35 3.31 -3.82
CA ILE A 39 -0.04 4.41 -4.74
C ILE A 39 -1.31 5.26 -4.84
N TYR A 40 -1.19 6.53 -4.48
CA TYR A 40 -2.26 7.50 -4.57
C TYR A 40 -2.06 8.34 -5.83
N GLY A 41 -3.06 8.33 -6.72
CA GLY A 41 -3.08 9.14 -7.93
C GLY A 41 -4.15 10.21 -7.86
N GLY A 42 -3.80 11.44 -8.23
CA GLY A 42 -4.75 12.54 -8.32
C GLY A 42 -4.09 13.84 -8.75
N GLN A 43 -4.85 14.71 -9.42
CA GLN A 43 -4.38 16.06 -9.82
C GLN A 43 -3.08 16.05 -10.66
N GLY A 44 -2.87 15.02 -11.48
CA GLY A 44 -1.67 14.89 -12.31
C GLY A 44 -0.41 14.47 -11.55
N HIS A 45 -0.55 14.04 -10.29
CA HIS A 45 0.54 13.65 -9.41
C HIS A 45 0.31 12.27 -8.79
N PHE A 46 1.40 11.56 -8.51
CA PHE A 46 1.38 10.31 -7.77
C PHE A 46 2.25 10.41 -6.53
N THR A 47 1.69 9.97 -5.40
CA THR A 47 2.46 9.71 -4.19
C THR A 47 2.31 8.24 -3.81
N SER A 48 3.22 7.72 -3.00
CA SER A 48 3.14 6.34 -2.56
C SER A 48 3.61 6.16 -1.12
N LYS A 49 3.06 5.13 -0.49
CA LYS A 49 3.52 4.60 0.79
C LYS A 49 3.78 3.11 0.69
N PHE A 50 4.79 2.61 1.38
CA PHE A 50 5.05 1.18 1.49
C PHE A 50 5.61 0.80 2.84
N ILE A 51 5.40 -0.47 3.22
CA ILE A 51 5.80 -1.02 4.51
C ILE A 51 7.00 -1.94 4.28
N ASP A 52 8.13 -1.62 4.90
CA ASP A 52 9.32 -2.46 4.81
C ASP A 52 9.23 -3.73 5.68
N ARG A 53 10.29 -4.55 5.66
CA ARG A 53 10.31 -5.81 6.42
C ARG A 53 10.29 -5.63 7.93
N ASN A 54 10.68 -4.45 8.43
CA ASN A 54 10.71 -4.12 9.85
C ASN A 54 9.39 -3.50 10.33
N GLY A 55 8.42 -3.28 9.43
CA GLY A 55 7.15 -2.62 9.75
C GLY A 55 7.22 -1.11 9.65
N VAL A 56 8.28 -0.54 9.07
CA VAL A 56 8.42 0.90 8.90
C VAL A 56 7.64 1.34 7.66
N VAL A 57 6.87 2.42 7.81
CA VAL A 57 6.18 3.09 6.71
C VAL A 57 7.12 4.11 6.06
N TRP A 58 7.25 4.00 4.74
CA TRP A 58 8.05 4.87 3.90
C TRP A 58 7.18 5.59 2.88
N PHE A 59 7.40 6.89 2.73
CA PHE A 59 6.69 7.75 1.78
C PHE A 59 7.57 8.19 0.61
N HIS A 60 6.97 8.30 -0.56
CA HIS A 60 7.61 8.83 -1.76
C HIS A 60 6.64 9.72 -2.54
N ASP A 61 7.07 10.96 -2.78
CA ASP A 61 6.32 12.00 -3.49
C ASP A 61 6.96 12.28 -4.86
N GLY A 62 8.26 12.04 -5.03
CA GLY A 62 8.96 12.31 -6.30
C GLY A 62 9.20 13.79 -6.58
N ILE A 63 8.26 14.70 -6.24
CA ILE A 63 8.47 16.15 -6.27
C ILE A 63 9.28 16.58 -5.04
N THR A 64 8.73 16.33 -3.84
CA THR A 64 9.35 16.79 -2.59
C THR A 64 10.49 15.86 -2.16
N THR A 65 10.32 14.54 -2.30
CA THR A 65 11.31 13.55 -1.87
C THR A 65 12.37 13.24 -2.92
N GLY A 66 12.16 13.67 -4.18
CA GLY A 66 13.05 13.41 -5.30
C GLY A 66 13.30 11.90 -5.50
N ARG A 67 14.57 11.50 -5.48
CA ARG A 67 15.00 10.09 -5.68
C ARG A 67 14.96 9.24 -4.41
N ARG A 68 14.52 9.78 -3.27
CA ARG A 68 14.59 9.10 -1.97
C ARG A 68 13.19 8.87 -1.43
N CYS A 69 13.04 7.81 -0.64
CA CYS A 69 11.86 7.62 0.21
C CYS A 69 12.17 8.19 1.60
N THR A 70 11.18 8.78 2.24
CA THR A 70 11.28 9.34 3.59
C THR A 70 10.59 8.41 4.58
N ARG A 71 11.27 8.10 5.68
CA ARG A 71 10.67 7.33 6.78
C ARG A 71 9.62 8.20 7.47
N GLU A 72 8.41 7.68 7.67
CA GLU A 72 7.34 8.38 8.39
C GLU A 72 7.21 7.87 9.82
N THR A 73 6.78 6.62 9.97
CA THR A 73 6.41 6.04 11.26
C THR A 73 6.62 4.52 11.26
N GLU A 74 6.56 3.91 12.44
CA GLU A 74 6.30 2.48 12.56
C GLU A 74 4.81 2.22 12.28
N LEU A 75 4.50 1.11 11.60
CA LEU A 75 3.12 0.70 11.34
C LEU A 75 2.45 0.27 12.64
N THR A 76 1.49 1.07 13.09
CA THR A 76 0.65 0.78 14.27
C THR A 76 -0.79 0.47 13.88
N SER A 77 -1.25 1.01 12.75
CA SER A 77 -2.57 0.75 12.20
C SER A 77 -2.63 1.08 10.70
N LEU A 78 -3.65 0.58 10.01
CA LEU A 78 -3.94 0.96 8.63
C LEU A 78 -4.03 2.48 8.39
N ALA A 79 -4.40 3.27 9.41
CA ALA A 79 -4.48 4.72 9.30
C ALA A 79 -3.12 5.36 8.95
N ASP A 80 -2.01 4.73 9.34
CA ASP A 80 -0.65 5.19 9.02
C ASP A 80 -0.39 5.16 7.50
N MET A 81 -1.02 4.20 6.80
CA MET A 81 -0.96 4.07 5.35
C MET A 81 -1.94 5.00 4.63
N MET A 82 -3.03 5.41 5.28
CA MET A 82 -4.09 6.22 4.70
C MET A 82 -3.89 7.73 4.83
N SER A 83 -2.93 8.18 5.63
CA SER A 83 -2.64 9.61 5.77
C SER A 83 -2.06 10.14 4.47
N LEU A 84 -2.78 11.07 3.84
CA LEU A 84 -2.30 11.78 2.65
C LEU A 84 -1.43 12.95 3.11
N HIS A 85 -0.18 12.97 2.65
CA HIS A 85 0.58 14.21 2.60
C HIS A 85 0.12 14.97 1.36
N GLY A 86 -0.54 16.10 1.60
CA GLY A 86 -1.01 17.02 0.57
C GLY A 86 0.08 17.93 0.06
#